data_AF-A0A914D1W6-F1
#
_entry.id   AF-A0A914D1W6-F1
#
_cell.length_a   1.000
_cell.length_b   1.000
_cell.length_c   1.000
_cell.angle_alpha   90.00
_cell.angle_beta   90.00
_cell.angle_gamma   90.00
#
_symmetry.space_group_name_H-M   'P 1'
#
loop_
_entity.id
_entity.type
_entity.pdbx_description
1 polymer ?
#
loop_
_entity_poly.entity_id
_entity_poly.type
_entity_poly.pdbx_seq_one_letter_code
_entity_poly.pdbx_strand_id
1 'polypeptide(L)'
;MLDHCELFRKNIEGMPIYGELLEQYRPEVEFMAEKSGFKIDDVYNFQRVLDGIKSRAVLPEILPLPSWANNAEFIEKVNKLHDSLHASFIDIFLDSIGGWHHDQIVARFDEVIQNTTNHKMILYSSHDTNMMTLGRLLNLTYLKDHLPDYASYVSFELHEINDSFIVQIWFQPTLNESRIELGIPGCPKPCIFSQFSQLVPRVTTGQWKAKCSGPDPSVDTRCTLYGSMSGTLVVFIILILGVLLSVLWSCLAYRNRYNRLSDPEKHKLLY
;
A
#
# COMPACT_ATOMS: atom_id res chain seq x y z
N MET A 1 -7.85 11.51 3.03
CA MET A 1 -6.99 10.46 2.40
C MET A 1 -7.26 9.07 3.00
N LEU A 2 -7.49 8.95 4.31
CA LEU A 2 -7.70 7.64 4.96
C LEU A 2 -9.19 7.30 5.21
N ASP A 3 -10.11 8.10 4.66
CA ASP A 3 -11.53 8.06 4.97
C ASP A 3 -12.19 6.73 4.57
N HIS A 4 -11.61 6.04 3.58
CA HIS A 4 -12.07 4.74 3.07
C HIS A 4 -11.25 3.56 3.61
N CYS A 5 -10.30 3.82 4.51
CA CYS A 5 -9.43 2.84 5.15
C CYS A 5 -9.49 3.00 6.67
N GLU A 6 -10.68 2.83 7.26
CA GLU A 6 -10.93 3.15 8.67
C GLU A 6 -10.01 2.39 9.64
N LEU A 7 -9.72 1.12 9.35
CA LEU A 7 -8.80 0.32 10.17
C LEU A 7 -7.39 0.91 10.14
N PHE A 8 -6.88 1.22 8.95
CA PHE A 8 -5.57 1.82 8.79
C PHE A 8 -5.48 3.21 9.44
N ARG A 9 -6.53 4.02 9.30
CA ARG A 9 -6.66 5.31 9.97
C ARG A 9 -6.56 5.17 11.49
N LYS A 10 -7.36 4.28 12.09
CA LYS A 10 -7.32 4.02 13.53
C LYS A 10 -5.96 3.53 14.01
N ASN A 11 -5.29 2.69 13.22
CA ASN A 11 -3.95 2.21 13.55
C ASN A 11 -2.94 3.37 13.58
N ILE A 12 -2.98 4.27 12.60
CA ILE A 12 -2.12 5.47 12.57
C ILE A 12 -2.44 6.40 13.73
N GLU A 13 -3.72 6.73 13.93
CA GLU A 13 -4.17 7.62 15.01
C GLU A 13 -3.81 7.07 16.41
N GLY A 14 -3.72 5.75 16.55
CA GLY A 14 -3.29 5.08 17.77
C GLY A 14 -1.77 5.01 17.99
N MET A 15 -0.95 5.43 17.03
CA MET A 15 0.51 5.43 17.20
C MET A 15 0.98 6.64 18.03
N PRO A 16 1.96 6.47 18.94
CA PRO A 16 2.53 7.59 19.71
C PRO A 16 3.02 8.73 18.81
N ILE A 17 3.71 8.39 17.71
CA ILE A 17 4.25 9.36 16.76
C ILE A 17 3.19 10.28 16.16
N TYR A 18 1.95 9.80 15.98
CA TYR A 18 0.87 10.62 15.45
C TYR A 18 0.43 11.69 16.47
N GLY A 19 0.35 11.33 17.76
CA GLY A 19 0.06 12.28 18.83
C GLY A 19 1.19 13.30 19.03
N GLU A 20 2.44 12.88 18.85
CA GLU A 20 3.62 13.75 18.95
C GLU A 20 3.67 14.84 17.86
N LEU A 21 3.07 14.60 16.68
CA LEU A 21 3.03 15.59 15.59
C LEU A 21 2.42 16.91 16.02
N LEU A 22 1.28 16.89 16.71
CA LEU A 22 0.61 18.13 17.13
C LEU A 22 1.42 18.83 18.24
N GLU A 23 2.00 18.05 19.15
CA GLU A 23 2.78 18.55 20.27
C GLU A 23 4.08 19.25 19.83
N GLN A 24 4.70 18.78 18.75
CA GLN A 24 5.85 19.42 18.14
C GLN A 24 5.58 20.89 17.74
N TYR A 25 4.33 21.21 17.40
CA TYR A 25 3.90 22.54 16.96
C TYR A 25 3.04 23.25 18.02
N ARG A 26 3.14 22.87 19.29
CA ARG A 26 2.30 23.43 20.37
C ARG A 26 2.25 24.97 20.38
N PRO A 27 3.36 25.72 20.27
CA PRO A 27 3.32 27.18 20.25
C PRO A 27 2.52 27.75 19.07
N GLU A 28 2.69 27.17 17.88
CA GLU A 28 1.94 27.53 16.67
C GLU A 28 0.45 27.19 16.81
N VAL A 29 0.14 26.01 17.33
CA VAL A 29 -1.24 25.52 17.56
C VAL A 29 -1.96 26.45 18.53
N GLU A 30 -1.35 26.79 19.67
CA GLU A 30 -1.93 27.69 20.67
C GLU A 30 -2.18 29.09 20.09
N PHE A 31 -1.18 29.65 19.41
CA PHE A 31 -1.31 30.96 18.77
C PHE A 31 -2.42 30.98 17.73
N MET A 32 -2.45 29.98 16.82
CA MET A 32 -3.45 29.94 15.76
C MET A 32 -4.85 29.65 16.29
N ALA A 33 -5.00 28.81 17.32
CA ALA A 33 -6.29 28.58 17.96
C ALA A 33 -6.83 29.87 18.61
N GLU A 34 -5.99 30.61 19.33
CA GLU A 34 -6.35 31.90 19.92
C GLU A 34 -6.78 32.92 18.86
N LYS A 35 -5.99 33.08 17.78
CA LYS A 35 -6.24 34.10 16.75
C LYS A 35 -7.38 33.75 15.79
N SER A 36 -7.59 32.48 15.49
CA SER A 36 -8.65 32.03 14.59
C SER A 36 -9.99 31.82 15.30
N GLY A 37 -9.98 31.58 16.61
CA GLY A 37 -11.15 31.10 17.36
C GLY A 37 -11.56 29.67 16.97
N PHE A 38 -10.74 28.97 16.17
CA PHE A 38 -10.98 27.61 15.75
C PHE A 38 -10.34 26.63 16.73
N LYS A 39 -11.06 25.58 17.10
CA LYS A 39 -10.53 24.53 17.97
C LYS A 39 -9.53 23.68 17.19
N ILE A 40 -8.29 23.64 17.65
CA ILE A 40 -7.22 22.82 17.07
C ILE A 40 -6.84 21.74 18.10
N ASP A 41 -7.54 20.62 18.04
CA ASP A 41 -7.41 19.48 18.97
C ASP A 41 -6.82 18.22 18.33
N ASP A 42 -6.55 18.26 17.03
CA ASP A 42 -5.88 17.19 16.29
C ASP A 42 -5.04 17.76 15.12
N VAL A 43 -4.22 16.88 14.53
CA VAL A 43 -3.35 17.19 13.39
C VAL A 43 -4.15 17.65 12.17
N TYR A 44 -5.36 17.11 11.98
CA TYR A 44 -6.21 17.43 10.83
C TYR A 44 -6.75 18.87 10.91
N ASN A 45 -7.21 19.29 12.09
CA ASN A 45 -7.67 20.64 12.37
C ASN A 45 -6.51 21.64 12.28
N PHE A 46 -5.30 21.26 12.71
CA PHE A 46 -4.13 22.10 12.52
C PHE A 46 -3.79 22.28 11.03
N GLN A 47 -3.75 21.17 10.27
CA GLN A 47 -3.52 21.20 8.83
C GLN A 47 -4.55 22.08 8.11
N ARG A 48 -5.83 22.00 8.48
CA ARG A 48 -6.90 22.83 7.89
C ARG A 48 -6.70 24.32 8.11
N VAL A 49 -6.20 24.72 9.28
CA VAL A 49 -5.90 26.14 9.55
C VAL A 49 -4.73 26.60 8.70
N LEU A 50 -3.65 25.81 8.62
CA LEU A 50 -2.49 26.12 7.78
C LEU A 50 -2.88 26.23 6.30
N ASP A 51 -3.60 25.24 5.77
CA ASP A 51 -4.08 25.21 4.39
C ASP A 51 -5.05 26.37 4.08
N GLY A 52 -5.92 26.70 5.03
CA GLY A 52 -6.81 27.86 4.91
C GLY A 52 -6.07 29.19 4.79
N ILE A 53 -4.96 29.37 5.52
CA ILE A 53 -4.10 30.55 5.40
C ILE A 53 -3.34 30.54 4.07
N LYS A 54 -2.73 29.41 3.66
CA LYS A 54 -2.04 29.28 2.36
C LYS A 54 -2.98 29.59 1.19
N SER A 55 -4.16 28.98 1.16
CA SER A 55 -5.17 29.18 0.12
C SER A 55 -5.60 30.66 0.02
N ARG A 56 -5.82 31.33 1.16
CA ARG A 56 -6.13 32.77 1.19
C ARG A 56 -4.99 33.63 0.68
N ALA A 57 -3.74 33.28 1.01
CA ALA A 57 -2.56 34.01 0.56
C ALA A 57 -2.37 33.94 -0.97
N VAL A 58 -2.83 32.86 -1.62
CA VAL A 58 -2.80 32.71 -3.08
C VAL A 58 -3.92 33.51 -3.78
N LEU A 59 -5.06 33.71 -3.11
CA LEU A 59 -6.24 34.40 -3.67
C LEU A 59 -6.68 35.61 -2.83
N PRO A 60 -5.79 36.58 -2.51
CA PRO A 60 -6.06 37.61 -1.51
C PRO A 60 -7.20 38.55 -1.90
N GLU A 61 -7.45 38.75 -3.20
CA GLU A 61 -8.53 39.60 -3.71
C GLU A 61 -9.93 38.99 -3.51
N ILE A 62 -10.01 37.65 -3.50
CA ILE A 62 -11.26 36.89 -3.40
C ILE A 62 -11.47 36.39 -1.97
N LEU A 63 -10.38 35.96 -1.32
CA LEU A 63 -10.36 35.36 0.00
C LEU A 63 -9.37 36.13 0.88
N PRO A 64 -9.78 37.27 1.46
CA PRO A 64 -8.88 38.10 2.25
C PRO A 64 -8.33 37.34 3.46
N LEU A 65 -7.04 37.54 3.73
CA LEU A 65 -6.39 37.07 4.95
C LEU A 65 -6.91 37.86 6.16
N PRO A 66 -7.04 37.22 7.33
CA PRO A 66 -7.29 37.94 8.56
C PRO A 66 -6.09 38.84 8.90
N SER A 67 -6.35 39.96 9.58
CA SER A 67 -5.33 40.99 9.85
C SER A 67 -4.09 40.46 10.58
N TRP A 68 -4.25 39.47 11.46
CA TRP A 68 -3.15 38.83 12.19
C TRP A 68 -2.30 37.89 11.33
N ALA A 69 -2.81 37.42 10.19
CA ALA A 69 -2.10 36.51 9.27
C ALA A 69 -1.61 37.22 8.00
N ASN A 70 -2.00 38.49 7.78
CA ASN A 70 -1.64 39.26 6.60
C ASN A 70 -0.23 39.89 6.72
N ASN A 71 0.77 39.04 6.92
CA ASN A 71 2.19 39.40 6.99
C ASN A 71 2.99 38.38 6.17
N ALA A 72 3.84 38.85 5.26
CA ALA A 72 4.67 38.01 4.40
C ALA A 72 5.56 37.03 5.18
N GLU A 73 6.17 37.46 6.30
CA GLU A 73 7.00 36.58 7.13
C GLU A 73 6.16 35.47 7.77
N PHE A 74 4.94 35.81 8.21
CA PHE A 74 4.03 34.84 8.80
C PHE A 74 3.51 33.83 7.77
N ILE A 75 3.18 34.28 6.56
CA ILE A 75 2.78 33.40 5.44
C ILE A 75 3.91 32.42 5.11
N GLU A 76 5.15 32.91 5.03
CA GLU A 76 6.31 32.05 4.78
C GLU A 76 6.54 31.03 5.91
N LYS A 77 6.33 31.44 7.17
CA LYS A 77 6.34 30.51 8.31
C LYS A 77 5.25 29.44 8.15
N VAL A 78 4.03 29.84 7.78
CA VAL A 78 2.90 28.91 7.55
C VAL A 78 3.20 27.93 6.43
N ASN A 79 3.81 28.37 5.32
CA ASN A 79 4.22 27.50 4.22
C ASN A 79 5.17 26.39 4.71
N LYS A 80 6.22 26.77 5.46
CA LYS A 80 7.20 25.82 6.02
C LYS A 80 6.58 24.86 7.02
N LEU A 81 5.69 25.36 7.89
CA LEU A 81 4.97 24.53 8.86
C LEU A 81 4.08 23.51 8.14
N HIS A 82 3.37 23.95 7.10
CA HIS A 82 2.48 23.09 6.31
C HIS A 82 3.27 21.96 5.63
N ASP A 83 4.39 22.29 4.98
CA ASP A 83 5.21 21.29 4.30
C ASP A 83 5.86 20.32 5.30
N SER A 84 6.35 20.83 6.44
CA SER A 84 6.92 20.01 7.50
C SER A 84 5.89 19.07 8.14
N LEU A 85 4.68 19.57 8.41
CA LEU A 85 3.59 18.77 8.97
C LEU A 85 3.22 17.61 8.04
N HIS A 86 3.11 17.88 6.73
CA HIS A 86 2.83 16.85 5.74
C HIS A 86 3.99 15.85 5.59
N ALA A 87 5.24 16.32 5.60
CA ALA A 87 6.41 15.45 5.58
C ALA A 87 6.37 14.46 6.75
N SER A 88 6.22 14.96 7.97
CA SER A 88 6.18 14.14 9.18
C SER A 88 4.97 13.21 9.23
N PHE A 89 3.81 13.66 8.74
CA PHE A 89 2.63 12.81 8.63
C PHE A 89 2.81 11.69 7.60
N ILE A 90 3.40 11.99 6.44
CA ILE A 90 3.69 11.01 5.38
C ILE A 90 4.67 9.94 5.87
N ASP A 91 5.68 10.33 6.65
CA ASP A 91 6.68 9.38 7.17
C ASP A 91 6.05 8.24 7.98
N ILE A 92 4.90 8.46 8.63
CA ILE A 92 4.18 7.42 9.37
C ILE A 92 3.72 6.28 8.46
N PHE A 93 3.38 6.57 7.21
CA PHE A 93 2.83 5.59 6.27
C PHE A 93 3.65 5.42 4.99
N LEU A 94 4.84 6.02 4.90
CA LEU A 94 5.66 6.12 3.70
C LEU A 94 5.89 4.75 3.04
N ASP A 95 6.32 3.76 3.81
CA ASP A 95 6.60 2.42 3.28
C ASP A 95 5.34 1.72 2.76
N SER A 96 4.17 2.05 3.31
CA SER A 96 2.90 1.41 2.93
C SER A 96 2.28 2.04 1.69
N ILE A 97 1.91 3.32 1.76
CA ILE A 97 1.25 4.04 0.68
C ILE A 97 2.27 4.36 -0.43
N GLY A 98 3.48 4.80 -0.06
CA GLY A 98 4.55 5.06 -1.00
C GLY A 98 4.99 3.79 -1.73
N GLY A 99 5.24 2.70 -1.00
CA GLY A 99 5.56 1.41 -1.62
C GLY A 99 4.46 0.93 -2.59
N TRP A 100 3.19 1.27 -2.32
CA TRP A 100 2.09 0.98 -3.23
C TRP A 100 2.09 1.88 -4.46
N HIS A 101 2.33 3.19 -4.32
CA HIS A 101 2.49 4.09 -5.46
C HIS A 101 3.64 3.67 -6.37
N HIS A 102 4.79 3.27 -5.79
CA HIS A 102 5.94 2.76 -6.56
C HIS A 102 5.59 1.47 -7.29
N ASP A 103 4.91 0.53 -6.63
CA ASP A 103 4.40 -0.69 -7.28
C ASP A 103 3.47 -0.39 -8.46
N GLN A 104 2.59 0.61 -8.32
CA GLN A 104 1.70 1.03 -9.41
C GLN A 104 2.46 1.58 -10.62
N ILE A 105 3.62 2.21 -10.44
CA ILE A 105 4.44 2.70 -11.56
C ILE A 105 5.20 1.53 -12.20
N VAL A 106 5.91 0.75 -11.38
CA VAL A 106 6.74 -0.37 -11.85
C VAL A 106 5.89 -1.41 -12.59
N ALA A 107 4.71 -1.75 -12.07
CA ALA A 107 3.82 -2.71 -12.72
C ALA A 107 3.37 -2.27 -14.13
N ARG A 108 3.18 -0.97 -14.38
CA ARG A 108 2.81 -0.47 -15.72
C ARG A 108 3.97 -0.53 -16.70
N PHE A 109 5.19 -0.29 -16.22
CA PHE A 109 6.38 -0.49 -17.03
C PHE A 109 6.62 -1.98 -17.33
N ASP A 110 6.44 -2.85 -16.34
CA ASP A 110 6.47 -4.31 -16.54
C ASP A 110 5.47 -4.76 -17.62
N GLU A 111 4.23 -4.23 -17.59
CA GLU A 111 3.20 -4.55 -18.58
C GLU A 111 3.63 -4.15 -20.01
N VAL A 112 4.26 -2.97 -20.17
CA VAL A 112 4.79 -2.48 -21.46
C VAL A 112 5.96 -3.34 -21.94
N ILE A 113 6.92 -3.64 -21.07
CA ILE A 113 8.10 -4.46 -21.40
C ILE A 113 7.70 -5.88 -21.80
N GLN A 114 6.70 -6.45 -21.13
CA GLN A 114 6.17 -7.79 -21.44
C GLN A 114 5.20 -7.79 -22.63
N ASN A 115 4.95 -6.64 -23.26
CA ASN A 115 4.02 -6.47 -24.36
C ASN A 115 2.60 -6.98 -24.03
N THR A 116 2.17 -6.79 -22.78
CA THR A 116 0.84 -7.18 -22.28
C THR A 116 -0.17 -6.04 -22.31
N THR A 117 0.27 -4.83 -22.67
CA THR A 117 -0.55 -3.63 -22.81
C THR A 117 -0.13 -2.80 -24.01
N ASN A 118 -1.09 -2.07 -24.60
CA ASN A 118 -0.85 -1.09 -25.67
C ASN A 118 -0.96 0.36 -25.17
N HIS A 119 -1.11 0.57 -23.86
CA HIS A 119 -1.19 1.92 -23.29
C HIS A 119 0.15 2.65 -23.45
N LYS A 120 0.10 3.83 -24.07
CA LYS A 120 1.26 4.72 -24.21
C LYS A 120 1.38 5.75 -23.08
N MET A 121 0.29 5.98 -22.35
CA MET A 121 0.19 6.96 -21.28
C MET A 121 -0.90 6.53 -20.30
N ILE A 122 -0.66 6.75 -19.02
CA ILE A 122 -1.64 6.59 -17.95
C ILE A 122 -1.61 7.87 -17.13
N LEU A 123 -2.78 8.47 -16.93
CA LEU A 123 -2.94 9.71 -16.18
C LEU A 123 -3.59 9.42 -14.84
N TYR A 124 -2.91 9.78 -13.76
CA TYR A 124 -3.42 9.71 -12.40
C TYR A 124 -3.74 11.14 -11.93
N SER A 125 -5.03 11.44 -11.73
CA SER A 125 -5.42 12.64 -10.99
C SER A 125 -5.22 12.35 -9.51
N SER A 126 -4.38 13.14 -8.84
CA SER A 126 -3.89 12.86 -7.50
C SER A 126 -3.84 14.11 -6.64
N HIS A 127 -3.41 13.96 -5.39
CA HIS A 127 -3.20 15.06 -4.45
C HIS A 127 -1.70 15.36 -4.27
N ASP A 128 -1.41 16.57 -3.81
CA ASP A 128 -0.09 17.04 -3.38
C ASP A 128 0.65 16.03 -2.48
N THR A 129 -0.07 15.44 -1.54
CA THR A 129 0.37 14.40 -0.62
C THR A 129 0.77 13.11 -1.32
N ASN A 130 0.12 12.71 -2.41
CA ASN A 130 0.55 11.53 -3.19
C ASN A 130 1.89 11.80 -3.89
N MET A 131 2.05 12.99 -4.47
CA MET A 131 3.30 13.41 -5.12
C MET A 131 4.44 13.53 -4.12
N MET A 132 4.21 14.15 -2.97
CA MET A 132 5.19 14.23 -1.89
C MET A 132 5.53 12.84 -1.34
N THR A 133 4.56 11.93 -1.22
CA THR A 133 4.83 10.54 -0.81
C THR A 133 5.80 9.83 -1.77
N LEU A 134 5.59 9.96 -3.09
CA LEU A 134 6.53 9.43 -4.09
C LEU A 134 7.90 10.13 -4.02
N GLY A 135 7.90 11.47 -3.87
CA GLY A 135 9.10 12.26 -3.71
C GLY A 135 9.94 11.84 -2.51
N ARG A 136 9.30 11.63 -1.36
CA ARG A 136 9.94 11.16 -0.12
C ARG A 136 10.49 9.75 -0.27
N LEU A 137 9.68 8.84 -0.80
CA LEU A 137 10.06 7.43 -0.94
C LEU A 137 11.27 7.25 -1.86
N LEU A 138 11.28 7.94 -3.00
CA LEU A 138 12.35 7.88 -3.99
C LEU A 138 13.44 8.93 -3.76
N ASN A 139 13.34 9.70 -2.68
CA ASN A 139 14.24 10.80 -2.33
C ASN A 139 14.44 11.83 -3.47
N LEU A 140 13.37 12.15 -4.21
CA LEU A 140 13.41 13.10 -5.32
C LEU A 140 13.55 14.53 -4.79
N THR A 141 14.55 15.25 -5.29
CA THR A 141 14.76 16.68 -4.99
C THR A 141 13.48 17.47 -5.25
N TYR A 142 13.23 18.52 -4.46
CA TYR A 142 12.00 19.32 -4.42
C TYR A 142 10.81 18.57 -3.81
N LEU A 143 10.36 17.47 -4.44
CA LEU A 143 9.14 16.75 -4.04
C LEU A 143 9.23 16.05 -2.68
N LYS A 144 10.42 15.76 -2.17
CA LYS A 144 10.56 15.11 -0.85
C LYS A 144 10.22 16.03 0.31
N ASP A 145 10.47 17.33 0.21
CA ASP A 145 10.38 18.26 1.34
C ASP A 145 9.41 19.43 1.08
N HIS A 146 8.84 19.52 -0.12
CA HIS A 146 7.88 20.57 -0.49
C HIS A 146 6.65 19.94 -1.15
N LEU A 147 5.47 20.39 -0.73
CA LEU A 147 4.25 20.05 -1.44
C LEU A 147 4.22 20.80 -2.78
N PRO A 148 3.85 20.12 -3.86
CA PRO A 148 3.88 20.75 -5.17
C PRO A 148 2.69 21.71 -5.34
N ASP A 149 2.89 22.75 -6.14
CA ASP A 149 1.87 23.77 -6.40
C ASP A 149 0.67 23.22 -7.19
N TYR A 150 -0.42 23.99 -7.21
CA TYR A 150 -1.61 23.66 -7.98
C TYR A 150 -1.28 23.46 -9.47
N ALA A 151 -1.87 22.42 -10.05
CA ALA A 151 -1.70 22.02 -11.45
C ALA A 151 -0.25 21.67 -11.85
N SER A 152 0.62 21.42 -10.87
CA SER A 152 1.87 20.70 -11.08
C SER A 152 1.62 19.28 -11.59
N TYR A 153 2.65 18.68 -12.21
CA TYR A 153 2.65 17.25 -12.49
C TYR A 153 4.04 16.65 -12.38
N VAL A 154 4.07 15.35 -12.11
CA VAL A 154 5.27 14.51 -12.21
C VAL A 154 5.01 13.42 -13.25
N SER A 155 5.93 13.24 -14.20
CA SER A 155 5.87 12.13 -15.16
C SER A 155 7.01 11.16 -14.89
N PHE A 156 6.68 9.87 -14.98
CA PHE A 156 7.62 8.77 -15.01
C PHE A 156 7.62 8.24 -16.43
N GLU A 157 8.75 8.32 -17.11
CA GLU A 157 8.88 7.98 -18.53
C GLU A 157 9.79 6.74 -18.67
N LEU A 158 9.28 5.73 -19.37
CA LEU A 158 10.04 4.55 -19.77
C LEU A 158 10.53 4.73 -21.21
N HIS A 159 11.84 4.59 -21.41
CA HIS A 159 12.47 4.68 -22.73
C HIS A 159 13.21 3.39 -23.06
N GLU A 160 13.20 2.99 -24.33
CA GLU A 160 14.00 1.87 -24.85
C GLU A 160 15.18 2.44 -25.65
N ILE A 161 16.40 2.19 -25.19
CA ILE A 161 17.64 2.69 -25.80
C ILE A 161 18.63 1.54 -25.89
N ASN A 162 19.06 1.18 -27.10
CA ASN A 162 20.04 0.10 -27.35
C ASN A 162 19.66 -1.20 -26.60
N ASP A 163 18.43 -1.68 -26.79
CA ASP A 163 17.87 -2.87 -26.15
C ASP A 163 17.84 -2.82 -24.61
N SER A 164 17.94 -1.63 -24.01
CA SER A 164 17.87 -1.40 -22.57
C SER A 164 16.73 -0.45 -22.21
N PHE A 165 15.96 -0.81 -21.19
CA PHE A 165 14.92 0.05 -20.65
C PHE A 165 15.46 0.99 -19.57
N ILE A 166 15.23 2.29 -19.74
CA ILE A 166 15.63 3.33 -18.79
C ILE A 166 14.42 4.11 -18.30
N VAL A 167 14.51 4.64 -17.08
CA VAL A 167 13.50 5.47 -16.44
C VAL A 167 14.01 6.91 -16.32
N GLN A 168 13.17 7.86 -16.70
CA GLN A 168 13.36 9.29 -16.42
C GLN A 168 12.17 9.81 -15.63
N ILE A 169 12.43 10.72 -14.69
CA ILE A 169 11.38 11.40 -13.94
C ILE A 169 11.45 12.88 -14.28
N TRP A 170 10.33 13.46 -14.69
CA TRP A 170 10.20 14.89 -14.93
C TRP A 170 9.18 15.50 -14.00
N PHE A 171 9.45 16.72 -13.53
CA PHE A 171 8.54 17.48 -12.71
C PHE A 171 8.32 18.86 -13.32
N GLN A 172 7.06 19.27 -13.41
CA GLN A 172 6.71 20.63 -13.80
C GLN A 172 6.03 21.31 -12.59
N PRO A 173 6.67 22.33 -11.98
CA PRO A 173 6.15 22.94 -10.75
C PRO A 173 4.84 23.70 -10.98
N THR A 174 4.73 24.43 -12.08
CA THR A 174 3.54 25.21 -12.42
C THR A 174 3.24 25.13 -13.91
N LEU A 175 2.03 25.55 -14.31
CA LEU A 175 1.61 25.58 -15.72
C LEU A 175 2.50 26.48 -16.61
N ASN A 176 3.20 27.45 -16.04
CA ASN A 176 4.00 28.44 -16.77
C ASN A 176 5.50 28.12 -16.78
N GLU A 177 5.94 27.16 -15.97
CA GLU A 177 7.35 26.79 -15.86
C GLU A 177 7.69 25.59 -16.75
N SER A 178 8.95 25.53 -17.17
CA SER A 178 9.47 24.37 -17.89
C SER A 178 9.56 23.16 -16.96
N ARG A 179 9.28 21.97 -17.51
CA ARG A 179 9.56 20.72 -16.81
C ARG A 179 11.07 20.57 -16.57
N ILE A 180 11.42 20.07 -15.38
CA ILE A 180 12.78 19.77 -14.96
C ILE A 180 12.96 18.26 -14.78
N GLU A 181 14.11 17.73 -15.18
CA GLU A 181 14.45 16.32 -14.94
C GLU A 181 14.87 16.15 -13.49
N LEU A 182 14.24 15.22 -12.77
CA LEU A 182 14.57 14.91 -11.39
C LEU A 182 15.61 13.80 -11.34
N GLY A 183 16.67 14.04 -10.56
CA GLY A 183 17.63 12.99 -10.21
C GLY A 183 16.97 11.93 -9.33
N ILE A 184 17.40 10.67 -9.49
CA ILE A 184 16.90 9.52 -8.73
C ILE A 184 18.05 9.01 -7.85
N PRO A 185 18.16 9.44 -6.58
CA PRO A 185 19.21 8.95 -5.70
C PRO A 185 19.20 7.42 -5.60
N GLY A 186 20.38 6.81 -5.69
CA GLY A 186 20.51 5.35 -5.73
C GLY A 186 20.30 4.71 -7.11
N CYS A 187 19.97 5.49 -8.14
CA CYS A 187 19.93 5.03 -9.54
C CYS A 187 20.81 5.94 -10.44
N PRO A 188 21.98 5.47 -10.90
CA PRO A 188 22.87 6.23 -11.78
C PRO A 188 22.18 6.66 -13.08
N LYS A 189 22.61 7.77 -13.71
CA LYS A 189 22.11 8.19 -15.02
C LYS A 189 22.91 7.52 -16.15
N PRO A 190 22.27 6.85 -17.13
CA PRO A 190 20.83 6.59 -17.25
C PRO A 190 20.33 5.54 -16.24
N CYS A 191 19.16 5.80 -15.64
CA CYS A 191 18.60 4.92 -14.61
C CYS A 191 17.97 3.69 -15.26
N ILE A 192 18.61 2.53 -15.14
CA ILE A 192 18.13 1.29 -15.72
C ILE A 192 16.86 0.84 -14.97
N PHE A 193 15.83 0.41 -15.70
CA PHE A 193 14.55 0.01 -15.12
C PHE A 193 14.68 -1.07 -14.02
N SER A 194 15.57 -2.06 -14.20
CA SER A 194 15.82 -3.09 -13.19
C SER A 194 16.31 -2.51 -11.87
N GLN A 195 17.17 -1.49 -11.90
CA GLN A 195 17.64 -0.77 -10.71
C GLN A 195 16.53 0.07 -10.10
N PHE A 196 15.78 0.82 -10.91
CA PHE A 196 14.62 1.60 -10.45
C PHE A 196 13.58 0.74 -9.74
N SER A 197 13.28 -0.44 -10.29
CA SER A 197 12.28 -1.37 -9.77
C SER A 197 12.64 -1.94 -8.39
N GLN A 198 13.94 -1.96 -8.05
CA GLN A 198 14.48 -2.51 -6.82
C GLN A 198 14.91 -1.43 -5.82
N LEU A 199 14.76 -0.14 -6.18
CA LEU A 199 15.26 0.97 -5.38
C LEU A 199 14.60 1.04 -4.00
N VAL A 200 13.30 0.73 -3.94
CA VAL A 200 12.49 0.73 -2.73
C VAL A 200 11.56 -0.49 -2.70
N PRO A 201 11.15 -0.99 -1.51
CA PRO A 201 10.23 -2.11 -1.42
C PRO A 201 8.87 -1.82 -2.08
N ARG A 202 8.39 -2.76 -2.90
CA ARG A 202 7.06 -2.71 -3.53
C ARG A 202 6.00 -3.20 -2.55
N VAL A 203 4.86 -2.51 -2.49
CA VAL A 203 3.65 -2.96 -1.80
C VAL A 203 2.57 -3.21 -2.83
N THR A 204 2.24 -4.49 -3.06
CA THR A 204 1.21 -4.85 -4.03
C THR A 204 -0.17 -4.33 -3.63
N THR A 205 -1.08 -4.20 -4.61
CA THR A 205 -2.48 -3.84 -4.33
C THR A 205 -3.15 -4.78 -3.31
N GLY A 206 -2.82 -6.07 -3.31
CA GLY A 206 -3.33 -7.02 -2.31
C GLY A 206 -2.84 -6.71 -0.89
N GLN A 207 -1.53 -6.43 -0.74
CA GLN A 207 -0.94 -6.05 0.55
C GLN A 207 -1.47 -4.71 1.06
N TRP A 208 -1.62 -3.72 0.18
CA TRP A 208 -2.21 -2.43 0.54
C TRP A 208 -3.65 -2.58 1.00
N LYS A 209 -4.49 -3.33 0.27
CA LYS A 209 -5.89 -3.61 0.66
C LYS A 209 -5.97 -4.30 2.03
N ALA A 210 -5.10 -5.27 2.29
CA ALA A 210 -5.04 -5.93 3.60
C ALA A 210 -4.68 -4.96 4.74
N LYS A 211 -3.79 -3.99 4.51
CA LYS A 211 -3.50 -2.93 5.49
C LYS A 211 -4.68 -1.96 5.66
N CYS A 212 -5.31 -1.56 4.56
CA CYS A 212 -6.41 -0.60 4.52
C CYS A 212 -7.68 -1.12 5.22
N SER A 213 -8.12 -2.34 4.89
CA SER A 213 -9.42 -2.89 5.28
C SER A 213 -9.31 -4.09 6.22
N GLY A 214 -8.10 -4.57 6.52
CA GLY A 214 -7.89 -5.82 7.24
C GLY A 214 -7.90 -7.04 6.31
N PRO A 215 -7.63 -8.24 6.83
CA PRO A 215 -7.74 -9.47 6.06
C PRO A 215 -9.17 -9.67 5.54
N ASP A 216 -9.30 -10.04 4.27
CA ASP A 216 -10.60 -10.28 3.64
C ASP A 216 -11.31 -11.48 4.31
N PRO A 217 -12.49 -11.30 4.95
CA PRO A 217 -13.21 -12.38 5.61
C PRO A 217 -13.63 -13.50 4.65
N SER A 218 -13.70 -13.22 3.34
CA SER A 218 -13.96 -14.24 2.31
C SER A 218 -12.82 -15.25 2.17
N VAL A 219 -11.59 -14.87 2.51
CA VAL A 219 -10.42 -15.76 2.45
C VAL A 219 -10.49 -16.76 3.60
N ASP A 220 -10.82 -16.31 4.82
CA ASP A 220 -10.96 -17.18 5.98
C ASP A 220 -12.12 -18.19 5.81
N THR A 221 -13.24 -17.71 5.25
CA THR A 221 -14.39 -18.55 4.90
C THR A 221 -14.03 -19.63 3.88
N ARG A 222 -13.26 -19.28 2.83
CA ARG A 222 -12.80 -20.24 1.81
C ARG A 222 -11.79 -21.24 2.36
N CYS A 223 -10.85 -20.81 3.19
CA CYS A 223 -9.90 -21.71 3.86
C CYS A 223 -10.62 -22.72 4.76
N THR A 224 -11.61 -22.27 5.53
CA THR A 224 -12.43 -23.15 6.37
C THR A 224 -13.23 -24.15 5.53
N LEU A 225 -13.81 -23.69 4.41
CA LEU A 225 -14.57 -24.55 3.49
C LEU A 225 -13.67 -25.60 2.84
N TYR A 226 -12.54 -25.21 2.25
CA TYR A 226 -11.61 -26.15 1.62
C TYR A 226 -10.94 -27.08 2.63
N GLY A 227 -10.61 -26.59 3.83
CA GLY A 227 -10.14 -27.41 4.94
C GLY A 227 -11.17 -28.46 5.35
N SER A 228 -12.45 -28.10 5.41
CA SER A 228 -13.54 -29.04 5.71
C SER A 228 -13.75 -30.06 4.58
N MET A 229 -13.72 -29.63 3.32
CA MET A 229 -13.86 -30.52 2.15
C MET A 229 -12.71 -31.53 2.07
N SER A 230 -11.47 -31.08 2.28
CA SER A 230 -10.30 -31.97 2.31
C SER A 230 -10.33 -32.93 3.49
N GLY A 231 -10.68 -32.46 4.69
CA GLY A 231 -10.82 -33.31 5.88
C GLY A 231 -11.87 -34.39 5.71
N THR A 232 -13.05 -34.04 5.17
CA THR A 232 -14.12 -35.02 4.89
C THR A 232 -13.69 -36.05 3.84
N LEU A 233 -13.02 -35.63 2.76
CA LEU A 233 -12.50 -36.53 1.74
C LEU A 233 -11.52 -37.57 2.34
N VAL A 234 -10.61 -37.14 3.22
CA VAL A 234 -9.64 -38.03 3.88
C VAL A 234 -10.36 -39.06 4.76
N VAL A 235 -11.37 -38.64 5.52
CA VAL A 235 -12.17 -39.56 6.35
C VAL A 235 -12.88 -40.60 5.48
N PHE A 236 -13.48 -40.21 4.36
CA PHE A 236 -14.11 -41.15 3.42
C PHE A 236 -13.11 -42.17 2.87
N ILE A 237 -11.91 -41.73 2.50
CA ILE A 237 -10.84 -42.63 2.02
C ILE A 237 -10.46 -43.65 3.10
N ILE A 238 -10.29 -43.22 4.35
CA ILE A 238 -9.96 -44.11 5.48
C ILE A 238 -11.07 -45.14 5.70
N LEU A 239 -12.33 -44.72 5.67
CA LEU A 239 -13.48 -45.63 5.84
C LEU A 239 -13.55 -46.67 4.71
N ILE A 240 -13.35 -46.25 3.45
CA ILE A 240 -13.33 -47.16 2.30
C ILE A 240 -12.18 -48.17 2.42
N LEU A 241 -10.98 -47.72 2.79
CA LEU A 241 -9.84 -48.61 3.03
C LEU A 241 -10.10 -49.59 4.17
N GLY A 242 -10.72 -49.14 5.27
CA GLY A 242 -11.13 -50.00 6.38
C GLY A 242 -12.11 -51.09 5.95
N VAL A 243 -13.12 -50.74 5.16
CA VAL A 243 -14.07 -51.71 4.60
C VAL A 243 -13.36 -52.71 3.69
N LEU A 244 -12.51 -52.24 2.77
CA LEU A 244 -11.76 -53.13 1.86
C LEU A 244 -10.85 -54.10 2.63
N LEU A 245 -10.14 -53.63 3.66
CA LEU A 245 -9.32 -54.48 4.53
C LEU A 245 -10.16 -55.50 5.30
N SER A 246 -11.34 -55.12 5.80
CA SER A 246 -12.25 -56.03 6.49
C SER A 246 -12.80 -57.13 5.58
N VAL A 247 -13.13 -56.79 4.33
CA VAL A 247 -13.58 -57.75 3.31
C VAL A 247 -12.43 -58.68 2.93
N LEU A 248 -11.24 -58.13 2.71
CA LEU A 248 -10.05 -58.92 2.37
C LEU A 248 -9.67 -59.87 3.51
N TRP A 249 -9.73 -59.42 4.77
CA TRP A 249 -9.53 -60.27 5.93
C TRP A 249 -10.61 -61.36 6.04
N SER A 250 -11.87 -61.02 5.82
CA SER A 250 -12.98 -61.99 5.81
C SER A 250 -12.80 -63.05 4.74
N CYS A 251 -12.38 -62.67 3.53
CA CYS A 251 -12.06 -63.59 2.43
C CYS A 251 -10.87 -64.51 2.78
N LEU A 252 -9.80 -63.96 3.36
CA LEU A 252 -8.64 -64.75 3.81
C LEU A 252 -9.02 -65.71 4.94
N ALA A 253 -9.80 -65.25 5.91
CA ALA A 253 -10.28 -66.06 7.03
C ALA A 253 -11.21 -67.18 6.54
N TYR A 254 -12.14 -66.88 5.63
CA TYR A 254 -13.00 -67.85 4.98
C TYR A 254 -12.18 -68.89 4.21
N ARG A 255 -11.22 -68.45 3.38
CA ARG A 255 -10.31 -69.35 2.65
C ARG A 255 -9.53 -70.27 3.59
N ASN A 256 -8.97 -69.73 4.68
CA ASN A 256 -8.25 -70.51 5.69
C ASN A 256 -9.17 -71.49 6.43
N ARG A 257 -10.43 -71.13 6.67
CA ARG A 257 -11.42 -72.03 7.28
C ARG A 257 -11.82 -73.14 6.31
N TYR A 258 -12.11 -72.80 5.06
CA TYR A 258 -12.41 -73.75 3.99
C TYR A 258 -11.26 -74.76 3.82
N ASN A 259 -10.03 -74.29 3.66
CA ASN A 259 -8.86 -75.17 3.53
C ASN A 259 -8.68 -76.12 4.73
N ARG A 260 -9.00 -75.67 5.96
CA ARG A 260 -8.95 -76.53 7.15
C ARG A 260 -10.04 -77.60 7.19
N LEU A 261 -11.23 -77.31 6.65
CA LEU A 261 -12.36 -78.25 6.61
C LEU A 261 -12.27 -79.22 5.43
N SER A 262 -11.74 -78.76 4.31
CA SER A 262 -11.55 -79.55 3.08
C SER A 262 -10.28 -80.42 3.11
N ASP A 263 -9.52 -80.39 4.22
CA ASP A 263 -8.32 -81.21 4.43
C ASP A 263 -8.70 -82.68 4.67
N PRO A 264 -8.41 -83.60 3.72
CA PRO A 264 -8.84 -84.99 3.77
C PRO A 264 -8.29 -85.77 4.97
N GLU A 265 -7.14 -85.35 5.54
CA GLU A 265 -6.53 -86.04 6.68
C GLU A 265 -7.28 -85.80 8.00
N LYS A 266 -7.94 -84.65 8.16
CA LYS A 266 -8.74 -84.33 9.36
C LYS A 266 -10.15 -84.91 9.33
N HIS A 267 -10.66 -85.25 8.16
CA HIS A 267 -11.95 -85.92 8.01
C HIS A 267 -11.98 -87.33 8.62
N LYS A 268 -10.81 -87.96 8.83
CA LYS A 268 -10.66 -89.28 9.45
C LYS A 268 -10.79 -89.30 10.99
N LEU A 269 -10.89 -88.15 11.65
CA LEU A 269 -10.95 -88.03 13.12
C LEU A 269 -12.36 -87.68 13.65
N LEU A 270 -13.36 -87.56 12.78
CA LEU A 270 -14.74 -87.19 13.11
C LEU A 270 -15.76 -88.34 12.92
N TYR A 271 -15.27 -89.58 12.81
CA TYR A 271 -16.06 -90.82 12.84
C TYR A 271 -15.50 -91.76 13.91
#